data_AF-A0A2N2T7S1-F1
#
_entry.id   AF-A0A2N2T7S1-F1
#
_cell.length_a   1.000
_cell.length_b   1.000
_cell.length_c   1.000
_cell.angle_alpha   90.00
_cell.angle_beta   90.00
_cell.angle_gamma   90.00
#
_symmetry.space_group_name_H-M   'P 1'
#
loop_
_entity.id
_entity.type
_entity.pdbx_description
1 polymer ?
#
loop_
_entity_poly.entity_id
_entity_poly.type
_entity_poly.pdbx_seq_one_letter_code
_entity_poly.pdbx_strand_id
1 'polypeptide(L)'
;MPTRFSDEQLHRILDEAMIYMCACPAQVASQLQALRALHDYQRTCADNGPLSEQVHARIAAAARQAHAELEQCLDDVLDLEGWDTSTLSMPEGLRQLRDQVIDSDLS
;
A
#
# COMPACT_ATOMS: atom_id res chain seq x y z
N MET A 1 7.76 12.14 -1.31
CA MET A 1 8.93 11.27 -1.59
C MET A 1 8.79 10.68 -2.99
N PRO A 2 9.77 9.96 -3.58
CA PRO A 2 9.56 9.26 -4.85
C PRO A 2 8.47 8.19 -4.68
N THR A 3 7.62 8.01 -5.69
CA THR A 3 6.46 7.09 -5.64
C THR A 3 6.40 6.29 -6.95
N ARG A 4 6.25 4.96 -6.87
CA ARG A 4 5.97 4.12 -8.06
C ARG A 4 4.46 4.05 -8.29
N PHE A 5 3.68 3.97 -7.21
CA PHE A 5 2.21 4.05 -7.25
C PHE A 5 1.72 5.44 -6.86
N SER A 6 0.81 6.05 -7.61
CA SER A 6 0.12 7.28 -7.20
C SER A 6 -0.89 7.03 -6.08
N ASP A 7 -1.33 8.06 -5.37
CA ASP A 7 -2.39 7.92 -4.36
C ASP A 7 -3.71 7.40 -4.96
N GLU A 8 -3.98 7.73 -6.23
CA GLU A 8 -5.12 7.22 -6.98
C GLU A 8 -4.97 5.72 -7.29
N GLN A 9 -3.77 5.28 -7.67
CA GLN A 9 -3.48 3.86 -7.89
C GLN A 9 -3.60 3.05 -6.58
N LEU A 10 -3.13 3.59 -5.46
CA LEU A 10 -3.32 2.95 -4.15
C LEU A 10 -4.79 2.85 -3.76
N HIS A 11 -5.60 3.89 -4.00
CA HIS A 11 -7.05 3.82 -3.78
C HIS A 11 -7.71 2.75 -4.65
N ARG A 12 -7.33 2.67 -5.94
CA ARG A 12 -7.87 1.65 -6.83
C ARG A 12 -7.55 0.23 -6.37
N ILE A 13 -6.31 -0.01 -5.90
CA ILE A 13 -5.91 -1.30 -5.33
C ILE A 13 -6.74 -1.62 -4.08
N LEU A 14 -6.99 -0.64 -3.21
CA LEU A 14 -7.84 -0.80 -2.04
C LEU A 14 -9.29 -1.14 -2.42
N ASP A 15 -9.87 -0.44 -3.39
CA ASP A 15 -11.25 -0.66 -3.84
C ASP A 15 -11.41 -2.07 -4.44
N GLU A 16 -10.50 -2.48 -5.33
CA GLU A 16 -10.50 -3.82 -5.90
C GLU A 16 -10.31 -4.87 -4.79
N ALA A 17 -9.33 -4.70 -3.89
CA ALA A 17 -9.09 -5.63 -2.80
C ALA A 17 -10.28 -5.78 -1.82
N MET A 18 -11.05 -4.71 -1.59
CA MET A 18 -12.29 -4.75 -0.80
C MET A 18 -13.40 -5.53 -1.50
N ILE A 19 -13.49 -5.42 -2.83
CA ILE A 19 -14.45 -6.18 -3.65
C ILE A 19 -14.08 -7.67 -3.67
N TYR A 20 -12.78 -7.99 -3.62
CA TYR A 20 -12.27 -9.36 -3.80
C TYR A 20 -11.80 -10.06 -2.52
N MET A 21 -11.90 -9.39 -1.36
CA MET A 21 -11.46 -9.87 -0.03
C MET A 21 -9.98 -10.34 0.03
N CYS A 22 -9.14 -9.91 -0.93
CA CYS A 22 -7.70 -10.14 -0.87
C CYS A 22 -7.07 -9.07 0.02
N ALA A 23 -6.84 -9.41 1.29
CA ALA A 23 -6.35 -8.44 2.25
C ALA A 23 -4.90 -8.00 1.96
N CYS A 24 -4.07 -8.85 1.37
CA CYS A 24 -2.62 -8.63 1.27
C CYS A 24 -2.23 -7.34 0.52
N PRO A 25 -2.62 -7.11 -0.75
CA PRO A 25 -2.26 -5.89 -1.46
C PRO A 25 -2.92 -4.64 -0.83
N ALA A 26 -4.13 -4.76 -0.29
CA ALA A 26 -4.79 -3.66 0.44
C ALA A 26 -4.05 -3.27 1.72
N GLN A 27 -3.55 -4.24 2.49
CA GLN A 27 -2.77 -3.96 3.70
C GLN A 27 -1.49 -3.22 3.35
N VAL A 28 -0.76 -3.64 2.30
CA VAL A 28 0.46 -2.97 1.84
C VAL A 28 0.15 -1.55 1.34
N ALA A 29 -0.88 -1.38 0.51
CA ALA A 29 -1.31 -0.07 0.02
C ALA A 29 -1.71 0.90 1.17
N SER A 30 -2.40 0.39 2.19
CA SER A 30 -2.76 1.17 3.38
C SER A 30 -1.53 1.65 4.15
N GLN A 31 -0.51 0.78 4.31
CA GLN A 31 0.75 1.17 4.96
C GLN A 31 1.52 2.22 4.14
N LEU A 32 1.50 2.13 2.80
CA LEU A 32 2.10 3.15 1.93
C LEU A 32 1.46 4.54 2.14
N GLN A 33 0.14 4.60 2.23
CA GLN A 33 -0.58 5.85 2.55
C GLN A 33 -0.20 6.39 3.93
N ALA A 34 -0.12 5.51 4.95
CA ALA A 34 0.26 5.90 6.30
C ALA A 34 1.71 6.43 6.36
N LEU A 35 2.65 5.82 5.62
CA LEU A 35 4.04 6.27 5.53
C LEU A 35 4.18 7.62 4.83
N ARG A 36 3.36 7.89 3.80
CA ARG A 36 3.27 9.22 3.16
C ARG A 36 2.81 10.27 4.16
N ALA A 37 1.71 10.02 4.85
CA ALA A 37 1.18 10.93 5.86
C ALA A 37 2.20 11.17 7.00
N LEU A 38 2.90 10.14 7.46
CA LEU A 38 3.95 10.28 8.47
C LEU A 38 5.09 11.16 7.94
N HIS A 39 5.58 10.91 6.71
CA HIS A 39 6.67 11.69 6.11
C HIS A 39 6.31 13.18 6.03
N ASP A 40 5.12 13.48 5.51
CA ASP A 40 4.65 14.86 5.35
C ASP A 40 4.40 15.55 6.69
N TYR A 41 3.88 14.83 7.69
CA TYR A 41 3.76 15.34 9.04
C TYR A 41 5.12 15.71 9.63
N GLN A 42 6.14 14.86 9.51
CA GLN A 42 7.46 15.15 10.06
C GLN A 42 8.10 16.37 9.37
N ARG A 43 7.92 16.53 8.06
CA ARG A 43 8.39 17.72 7.33
C ARG A 43 7.70 18.99 7.79
N THR A 44 6.36 18.94 7.88
CA THR A 44 5.55 20.10 8.29
C THR A 44 5.81 20.50 9.74
N CYS A 45 6.01 19.52 10.63
CA CYS A 45 6.28 19.76 12.04
C CYS A 45 7.70 20.33 12.25
N ALA A 46 8.70 19.85 11.50
CA ALA A 46 10.06 20.41 11.53
C ALA A 46 10.07 21.91 11.16
N ASP A 47 9.22 22.31 10.22
CA ASP A 47 9.13 23.71 9.77
C ASP A 47 8.43 24.64 10.80
N ASN A 48 7.67 24.09 11.77
CA ASN A 48 6.75 24.87 12.62
C ASN A 48 6.84 24.58 14.14
N GLY A 49 7.80 23.76 14.61
CA GLY A 49 7.83 23.26 15.99
C GLY A 49 9.14 23.51 16.77
N PRO A 50 9.11 23.50 18.11
CA PRO A 50 10.29 23.70 18.97
C PRO A 50 11.12 22.42 19.20
N LEU A 51 10.75 21.30 18.57
CA LEU A 51 11.40 20.00 18.72
C LEU A 51 12.72 19.94 17.95
N SER A 52 13.62 19.05 18.38
CA SER A 52 14.91 18.86 17.71
C SER A 52 14.71 18.41 16.26
N GLU A 53 15.15 19.23 15.32
CA GLU A 53 15.17 18.96 13.87
C GLU A 53 15.72 17.56 13.55
N GLN A 54 16.68 17.07 14.35
CA GLN A 54 17.28 15.75 14.20
C GLN A 54 16.27 14.60 14.40
N VAL A 55 15.28 14.76 15.29
CA VAL A 55 14.23 13.75 15.51
C VAL A 55 13.35 13.64 14.27
N HIS A 56 12.85 14.77 13.78
CA HIS A 56 12.00 14.81 12.59
C HIS A 56 12.74 14.29 11.36
N ALA A 57 13.99 14.69 11.16
CA ALA A 57 14.84 14.20 10.08
C ALA A 57 15.04 12.67 10.16
N ARG A 58 15.28 12.12 11.37
CA ARG A 58 15.48 10.68 11.57
C ARG A 58 14.23 9.87 11.27
N ILE A 59 13.05 10.35 11.69
CA ILE A 59 11.76 9.69 11.41
C ILE A 59 11.42 9.79 9.93
N ALA A 60 11.57 10.97 9.32
CA ALA A 60 11.33 11.17 7.89
C ALA A 60 12.25 10.30 7.01
N ALA A 61 13.51 10.09 7.43
CA ALA A 61 14.43 9.18 6.75
C ALA A 61 13.96 7.72 6.84
N ALA A 62 13.55 7.25 8.04
CA ALA A 62 13.00 5.90 8.22
C ALA A 62 11.72 5.68 7.41
N ALA A 63 10.77 6.63 7.47
CA ALA A 63 9.51 6.54 6.73
C ALA A 63 9.75 6.40 5.22
N ARG A 64 10.72 7.15 4.68
CA ARG A 64 11.11 7.06 3.27
C ARG A 64 11.71 5.70 2.90
N GLN A 65 12.56 5.14 3.76
CA GLN A 65 13.18 3.84 3.52
C GLN A 65 12.13 2.72 3.55
N ALA A 66 11.25 2.72 4.56
CA ALA A 66 10.16 1.76 4.66
C ALA A 66 9.18 1.89 3.47
N HIS A 67 8.91 3.12 3.02
CA HIS A 67 8.05 3.38 1.88
C HIS A 67 8.63 2.76 0.60
N ALA A 68 9.92 2.93 0.34
CA ALA A 68 10.57 2.33 -0.82
C ALA A 68 10.52 0.80 -0.81
N GLU A 69 10.73 0.18 0.35
CA GLU A 69 10.62 -1.28 0.53
C GLU A 69 9.19 -1.78 0.24
N LEU A 70 8.18 -1.10 0.81
CA LEU A 70 6.80 -1.50 0.64
C LEU A 70 6.26 -1.22 -0.77
N GLU A 71 6.79 -0.22 -1.49
CA GLU A 71 6.46 -0.01 -2.90
C GLU A 71 6.94 -1.21 -3.74
N GLN A 72 8.14 -1.73 -3.47
CA GLN A 72 8.62 -2.93 -4.16
C GLN A 72 7.80 -4.16 -3.76
N CYS A 73 7.50 -4.32 -2.47
CA CYS A 73 6.65 -5.41 -1.99
C CYS A 73 5.26 -5.40 -2.65
N LEU A 74 4.65 -4.22 -2.83
CA LEU A 74 3.35 -4.12 -3.51
C LEU A 74 3.48 -4.53 -4.98
N ASP A 75 4.51 -4.07 -5.68
CA ASP A 75 4.81 -4.46 -7.07
C ASP A 75 4.94 -5.99 -7.20
N ASP A 76 5.72 -6.61 -6.30
CA ASP A 76 5.93 -8.06 -6.27
C ASP A 76 4.63 -8.82 -5.96
N VAL A 77 3.80 -8.33 -5.02
CA VAL A 77 2.51 -8.96 -4.67
C VAL A 77 1.55 -8.89 -5.86
N LEU A 78 1.47 -7.76 -6.55
CA LEU A 78 0.63 -7.61 -7.74
C LEU A 78 1.07 -8.57 -8.85
N ASP A 79 2.38 -8.73 -9.07
CA ASP A 79 2.92 -9.69 -10.05
C ASP A 79 2.64 -11.15 -9.65
N LEU A 80 2.87 -11.52 -8.38
CA LEU A 80 2.60 -12.86 -7.85
C LEU A 80 1.12 -13.26 -7.95
N GLU A 81 0.22 -12.30 -7.72
CA GLU A 81 -1.22 -12.49 -7.86
C GLU A 81 -1.70 -12.35 -9.31
N GLY A 82 -0.83 -11.98 -10.25
CA GLY A 82 -1.13 -11.87 -11.68
C GLY A 82 -2.06 -10.70 -12.02
N TRP A 83 -2.01 -9.60 -11.26
CA TRP A 83 -2.78 -8.40 -11.54
C TRP A 83 -2.38 -7.78 -12.88
N ASP A 84 -3.36 -7.21 -13.58
CA ASP A 84 -3.06 -6.36 -14.72
C ASP A 84 -2.47 -5.04 -14.20
N THR A 85 -1.18 -4.81 -14.43
CA THR A 85 -0.46 -3.63 -13.93
C THR A 85 -0.87 -2.33 -14.65
N SER A 86 -1.55 -2.42 -15.80
CA SER A 86 -2.03 -1.26 -16.55
C SER A 86 -3.37 -0.75 -16.01
N THR A 87 -4.26 -1.67 -15.63
CA THR A 87 -5.58 -1.36 -15.10
C THR A 87 -5.67 -1.55 -13.59
N LEU A 88 -4.64 -2.07 -12.92
CA LEU A 88 -4.63 -2.47 -11.51
C LEU A 88 -5.88 -3.28 -11.14
N SER A 89 -6.24 -4.25 -11.99
CA SER A 89 -7.37 -5.16 -11.77
C SER A 89 -6.90 -6.59 -11.58
N MET A 90 -7.54 -7.30 -10.67
CA MET A 90 -7.22 -8.68 -10.33
C MET A 90 -7.65 -9.67 -11.45
N PRO A 91 -6.90 -10.75 -11.71
CA PRO A 91 -7.28 -11.74 -12.73
C PRO A 91 -8.49 -12.58 -12.30
N GLU A 92 -9.29 -12.99 -13.30
CA GLU A 92 -10.54 -13.73 -13.08
C GLU A 92 -10.35 -15.13 -12.46
N GLY A 93 -9.14 -15.71 -12.53
CA GLY A 93 -8.83 -17.00 -11.91
C GLY A 93 -8.78 -16.98 -10.38
N LEU A 94 -8.31 -15.89 -9.77
CA LEU A 94 -8.35 -15.70 -8.31
C LEU A 94 -9.79 -15.51 -7.82
N ARG A 95 -10.66 -14.94 -8.67
CA ARG A 95 -12.11 -14.82 -8.46
C ARG A 95 -12.75 -16.18 -8.15
N GLN A 96 -12.36 -17.21 -8.91
CA GLN A 96 -12.93 -18.56 -8.80
C GLN A 96 -12.40 -19.32 -7.57
N LEU A 97 -11.13 -19.12 -7.20
CA LEU A 97 -10.54 -19.74 -6.01
C LEU A 97 -11.22 -19.21 -4.72
N ARG A 98 -11.54 -17.91 -4.69
CA ARG A 98 -12.34 -17.29 -3.62
C ARG A 98 -13.74 -17.90 -3.52
N ASP A 99 -14.47 -18.00 -4.63
CA ASP A 99 -15.83 -18.54 -4.62
C ASP A 99 -15.84 -19.97 -4.06
N GLN A 100 -14.81 -20.76 -4.38
CA GLN A 100 -14.63 -22.11 -3.84
C GLN A 100 -14.32 -22.14 -2.33
N VAL A 101 -13.50 -21.21 -1.81
CA VAL A 101 -13.19 -21.13 -0.37
C VAL A 101 -14.41 -20.71 0.44
N ILE A 102 -15.16 -19.71 -0.02
CA ILE A 102 -16.40 -19.26 0.64
C ILE A 102 -17.45 -20.37 0.65
N ASP A 103 -17.65 -21.06 -0.49
CA ASP A 103 -18.58 -22.19 -0.56
C ASP A 103 -18.16 -23.35 0.35
N SER A 104 -16.85 -23.57 0.54
CA SER A 104 -16.34 -24.64 1.41
C SER A 104 -16.43 -24.32 2.90
N ASP A 105 -16.39 -23.05 3.30
CA ASP A 105 -16.56 -22.62 4.69
C ASP A 105 -18.05 -22.58 5.11
N LEU A 106 -18.97 -22.58 4.13
CA LEU A 106 -20.42 -22.61 4.35
C LEU A 106 -21.03 -24.03 4.27
N SER A 107 -20.22 -25.05 3.97
CA SER A 107 -20.63 -26.46 3.84
C SER A 107 -20.19 -27.32 5.02
#